data_AF-A0A151JMS5-F1
#
_entry.id   AF-A0A151JMS5-F1
#
_cell.length_a   1.000
_cell.length_b   1.000
_cell.length_c   1.000
_cell.angle_alpha   90.00
_cell.angle_beta   90.00
_cell.angle_gamma   90.00
#
_symmetry.space_group_name_H-M   'P 1'
#
loop_
_entity.id
_entity.type
_entity.pdbx_description
1 polymer ?
#
loop_
_entity_poly.entity_id
_entity_poly.type
_entity_poly.pdbx_seq_one_letter_code
_entity_poly.pdbx_strand_id
1 'polypeptide(L)'
;MKINLERVRSDLQEEMCNLQNDPFMLSRTETNAAIFEVMPQDRYPKLIDFALKIKSFFGSTYICESTFSSMKYIKSAQRNTLTNEALEHLLRFATTQIEVDIVKLVSNTKRIRLSH
;
A
#
# COMPACT_ATOMS: atom_id res chain seq x y z
N MET A 1 -0.59 9.60 28.06
CA MET A 1 -0.34 8.14 28.06
C MET A 1 1.14 7.91 28.32
N LYS A 2 1.54 7.22 29.39
CA LYS A 2 2.96 6.88 29.63
C LYS A 2 3.25 5.48 29.08
N ILE A 3 4.07 5.40 28.04
CA ILE A 3 4.59 4.16 27.45
C ILE A 3 5.70 3.63 28.37
N ASN A 4 5.73 2.30 28.57
CA ASN A 4 6.83 1.64 29.26
C ASN A 4 7.99 1.45 28.27
N LEU A 5 9.10 2.16 28.49
CA LEU A 5 10.28 2.15 27.62
C LEU A 5 10.98 0.78 27.58
N GLU A 6 10.89 -0.04 28.62
CA GLU A 6 11.50 -1.38 28.64
C GLU A 6 10.87 -2.34 27.62
N ARG A 7 9.63 -2.04 27.19
CA ARG A 7 8.93 -2.81 26.14
C ARG A 7 9.21 -2.29 24.73
N VAL A 8 9.91 -1.16 24.62
CA VAL A 8 10.29 -0.55 23.34
C VAL A 8 11.67 -1.06 22.96
N ARG A 9 11.89 -1.33 21.67
CA ARG A 9 13.21 -1.71 21.16
C ARG A 9 14.25 -0.67 21.55
N SER A 10 15.42 -1.10 21.99
CA SER A 10 16.46 -0.22 22.54
C SER A 10 16.87 0.91 21.60
N ASP A 11 16.84 0.67 20.29
CA ASP A 11 17.17 1.67 19.27
C ASP A 11 16.17 2.84 19.19
N LEU A 12 14.93 2.62 19.64
CA LEU A 12 13.82 3.58 19.61
C LEU A 12 13.54 4.24 20.97
N GLN A 13 14.11 3.72 22.07
CA GLN A 13 13.79 4.17 23.43
C GLN A 13 14.08 5.66 23.66
N GLU A 14 15.18 6.17 23.13
CA GLU A 14 15.57 7.57 23.24
C GLU A 14 14.55 8.50 22.57
N GLU A 15 14.23 8.25 21.30
CA GLU A 15 13.23 9.02 20.55
C GLU A 15 11.85 8.91 21.20
N MET A 16 11.49 7.73 21.72
CA MET A 16 10.22 7.53 22.42
C MET A 16 10.16 8.36 23.72
N CYS A 17 11.25 8.39 24.50
CA CYS A 17 11.33 9.21 25.70
C CYS A 17 11.17 10.70 25.39
N ASN A 18 11.84 11.17 24.33
CA ASN A 18 11.73 12.55 23.86
C ASN A 18 10.31 12.86 23.38
N LEU A 19 9.70 11.93 22.63
CA LEU A 19 8.33 12.08 22.12
C LEU A 19 7.30 12.22 23.24
N GLN A 20 7.45 11.48 24.33
CA GLN A 20 6.54 11.53 25.48
C GLN A 20 6.57 12.86 26.24
N ASN A 21 7.66 13.61 26.13
CA ASN A 21 7.86 14.87 26.84
C ASN A 21 7.85 16.09 25.89
N ASP A 22 7.61 15.91 24.59
CA ASP A 22 7.64 16.99 23.62
C ASP A 22 6.31 17.78 23.60
N PRO A 23 6.30 19.05 24.03
CA PRO A 23 5.09 19.87 24.04
C PRO A 23 4.46 20.01 22.66
N PHE A 24 5.27 20.04 21.59
CA PHE A 24 4.77 20.12 20.23
C PHE A 24 3.89 18.91 19.91
N MET A 25 4.40 17.69 20.16
CA MET A 25 3.66 16.46 19.90
C MET A 25 2.47 16.28 20.85
N LEU A 26 2.59 16.73 22.10
CA LEU A 26 1.48 16.70 23.07
C LEU A 26 0.33 17.66 22.71
N SER A 27 0.61 18.74 21.96
CA SER A 27 -0.42 19.66 21.48
C SER A 27 -1.19 19.18 20.25
N ARG A 28 -0.74 18.09 19.61
CA ARG A 28 -1.38 17.55 18.41
C ARG A 28 -2.65 16.78 18.76
N THR A 29 -3.64 16.85 17.89
CA THR A 29 -4.91 16.12 17.98
C THR A 29 -4.93 14.84 17.14
N GLU A 30 -3.86 14.65 16.35
CA GLU A 30 -3.73 13.66 15.32
C GLU A 30 -3.53 12.30 15.97
N THR A 31 -4.39 11.34 15.62
CA THR A 31 -4.38 10.00 16.21
C THR A 31 -4.01 8.96 15.16
N ASN A 32 -3.67 7.76 15.62
CA ASN A 32 -3.33 6.62 14.75
C ASN A 32 -2.14 6.94 13.82
N ALA A 33 -2.23 6.55 12.55
CA ALA A 33 -1.15 6.71 11.59
C ALA A 33 -0.84 8.17 11.25
N ALA A 34 -1.82 9.08 11.39
CA ALA A 34 -1.66 10.49 11.04
C ALA A 34 -0.62 11.23 11.93
N ILE A 35 -0.38 10.74 13.14
CA ILE A 35 0.62 11.33 14.05
C ILE A 35 2.05 11.25 13.47
N PHE A 36 2.33 10.22 12.67
CA PHE A 36 3.64 10.06 12.04
C PHE A 36 3.86 11.00 10.87
N GLU A 37 2.79 11.55 10.28
CA GLU A 37 2.85 12.50 9.16
C GLU A 37 3.18 13.93 9.64
N VAL A 38 2.86 14.24 10.89
CA VAL A 38 3.16 15.54 11.52
C VAL A 38 4.44 15.53 12.37
N MET A 39 5.08 14.37 12.50
CA MET A 39 6.29 14.18 13.30
C MET A 39 7.52 14.76 12.58
N PRO A 40 8.33 15.62 13.23
CA PRO A 40 9.51 16.18 12.60
C PRO A 40 10.60 15.13 12.38
N GLN A 41 11.02 14.96 11.13
CA GLN A 41 11.95 13.89 10.74
C GLN A 41 13.39 14.10 11.20
N ASP A 42 13.77 15.35 11.47
CA ASP A 42 15.03 15.71 12.12
C ASP A 42 15.08 15.28 13.59
N ARG A 43 13.94 15.23 14.28
CA ARG A 43 13.85 14.89 15.72
C ARG A 43 13.56 13.42 15.99
N TYR A 44 12.81 12.77 15.10
CA TYR A 44 12.35 11.39 15.31
C TYR A 44 12.57 10.47 14.09
N PRO A 45 13.77 10.45 13.49
CA PRO A 45 14.01 9.71 12.27
C PRO A 45 13.77 8.20 12.40
N LYS A 46 14.10 7.59 13.55
CA LYS A 46 13.94 6.14 13.73
C LYS A 46 12.49 5.74 13.95
N LEU A 47 11.71 6.54 14.67
CA LEU A 47 10.27 6.30 14.86
C LEU A 47 9.52 6.43 13.54
N ILE A 48 9.86 7.42 12.71
CA ILE A 48 9.26 7.58 11.38
C ILE A 48 9.64 6.40 10.48
N ASP A 49 10.91 6.01 10.43
CA ASP A 49 11.36 4.85 9.64
C ASP A 49 10.65 3.55 10.09
N PHE A 50 10.48 3.36 11.40
CA PHE A 50 9.74 2.24 11.95
C PHE A 50 8.26 2.26 11.54
N ALA A 51 7.60 3.42 11.61
CA ALA A 51 6.22 3.58 11.17
C ALA A 51 6.07 3.32 9.66
N LEU A 52 7.01 3.79 8.84
CA LEU A 52 7.03 3.53 7.40
C LEU A 52 7.17 2.04 7.08
N LYS A 53 8.03 1.32 7.80
CA LYS A 53 8.16 -0.14 7.67
C LYS A 53 6.85 -0.85 7.98
N ILE A 54 6.18 -0.48 9.07
CA ILE A 54 4.87 -1.04 9.42
C ILE A 54 3.84 -0.73 8.33
N LYS A 55 3.75 0.52 7.87
CA LYS A 55 2.83 0.94 6.80
C LYS A 55 3.10 0.17 5.49
N SER A 56 4.37 -0.07 5.18
CA SER A 56 4.78 -0.87 4.02
C SER A 56 4.32 -2.32 4.13
N PHE A 57 4.38 -2.94 5.32
CA PHE A 57 3.86 -4.29 5.51
C PHE A 57 2.36 -4.36 5.23
N PHE A 58 1.58 -3.41 5.75
CA PHE A 58 0.14 -3.37 5.46
C PHE A 58 -0.12 -3.22 3.95
N GLY A 59 0.62 -2.36 3.26
CA GLY A 59 0.50 -2.19 1.81
C GLY A 59 0.86 -3.46 1.04
N SER A 60 1.99 -4.10 1.34
CA SER A 60 2.45 -5.29 0.62
C SER A 60 1.56 -6.50 0.85
N THR A 61 1.11 -6.70 2.10
CA THR A 61 0.17 -7.76 2.48
C THR A 61 -1.11 -7.57 1.68
N TYR A 62 -1.75 -6.39 1.79
CA TYR A 62 -2.98 -6.07 1.05
C TYR A 62 -2.85 -6.29 -0.47
N ILE A 63 -1.77 -5.81 -1.08
CA ILE A 63 -1.51 -5.99 -2.51
C ILE A 63 -1.39 -7.48 -2.85
N CYS A 64 -0.67 -8.26 -2.04
CA CYS A 64 -0.53 -9.70 -2.22
C CYS A 64 -1.88 -10.42 -2.10
N GLU A 65 -2.67 -10.16 -1.05
CA GLU A 65 -3.98 -10.80 -0.90
C GLU A 65 -4.94 -10.42 -2.03
N SER A 66 -4.99 -9.14 -2.38
CA SER A 66 -5.83 -8.63 -3.49
C SER A 66 -5.42 -9.26 -4.82
N THR A 67 -4.11 -9.36 -5.08
CA THR A 67 -3.56 -10.01 -6.28
C THR A 67 -3.91 -11.49 -6.31
N PHE A 68 -3.76 -12.21 -5.19
CA PHE A 68 -4.07 -13.63 -5.10
C PHE A 68 -5.57 -13.90 -5.29
N SER A 69 -6.42 -13.07 -4.67
CA SER A 69 -7.88 -13.13 -4.86
C SER A 69 -8.26 -12.90 -6.32
N SER A 70 -7.67 -11.89 -6.96
CA SER A 70 -7.87 -11.60 -8.38
C SER A 70 -7.41 -12.75 -9.27
N MET A 71 -6.25 -13.36 -8.97
CA MET A 71 -5.75 -14.54 -9.67
C MET A 71 -6.72 -15.71 -9.58
N LYS A 72 -7.25 -15.97 -8.39
CA LYS A 72 -8.22 -17.05 -8.15
C LYS A 72 -9.49 -16.81 -8.96
N TYR A 73 -9.99 -15.58 -8.98
CA TYR A 73 -11.16 -15.20 -9.78
C TYR A 73 -10.91 -15.40 -11.28
N ILE A 74 -9.81 -14.86 -11.83
CA ILE A 74 -9.46 -14.97 -13.26
C ILE A 74 -9.33 -16.45 -13.68
N LYS A 75 -8.58 -17.26 -12.91
CA LYS A 75 -8.41 -18.70 -13.17
C LYS A 75 -9.73 -19.45 -13.11
N SER A 76 -10.65 -19.08 -12.23
CA SER A 76 -11.97 -19.69 -12.15
C SER A 76 -12.85 -19.34 -13.36
N ALA A 77 -12.83 -18.08 -13.79
CA ALA A 77 -13.66 -17.58 -14.88
C ALA A 77 -13.22 -18.08 -16.27
N GLN A 78 -11.92 -18.27 -16.48
CA GLN A 78 -11.31 -18.59 -17.80
C GLN A 78 -10.67 -19.98 -17.82
N ARG A 79 -11.14 -20.91 -16.98
CA ARG A 79 -10.45 -22.15 -16.59
C ARG A 79 -9.92 -23.02 -17.74
N ASN A 80 -10.58 -23.03 -18.89
CA ASN A 80 -10.23 -23.91 -20.02
C ASN A 80 -9.49 -23.20 -21.17
N THR A 81 -9.34 -21.87 -21.10
CA THR A 81 -8.81 -21.05 -22.21
C THR A 81 -7.68 -20.11 -21.78
N LEU A 82 -7.35 -20.07 -20.49
CA LEU A 82 -6.40 -19.14 -19.91
C LEU A 82 -4.95 -19.59 -20.15
N THR A 83 -4.21 -18.83 -20.94
CA THR A 83 -2.75 -18.96 -21.06
C THR A 83 -2.03 -18.18 -19.96
N ASN A 84 -0.76 -18.52 -19.68
CA ASN A 84 0.05 -17.79 -18.70
C ASN A 84 0.22 -16.31 -19.07
N GLU A 85 0.42 -16.01 -20.35
CA GLU A 85 0.53 -14.63 -20.86
C GLU A 85 -0.78 -13.86 -20.66
N ALA A 86 -1.92 -14.47 -20.96
CA ALA A 86 -3.22 -13.85 -20.72
C ALA A 86 -3.47 -13.63 -19.22
N LEU A 87 -3.07 -14.57 -18.36
CA LEU A 87 -3.17 -14.41 -16.91
C LEU A 87 -2.32 -13.24 -16.40
N GLU A 88 -1.09 -13.09 -16.89
CA GLU A 88 -0.22 -11.97 -16.53
C GLU A 88 -0.86 -10.62 -16.89
N HIS A 89 -1.38 -10.49 -18.11
CA HIS A 89 -2.05 -9.27 -18.56
C HIS A 89 -3.30 -8.95 -17.75
N LEU A 90 -4.14 -9.96 -17.47
CA LEU A 90 -5.36 -9.79 -16.68
C LEU A 90 -5.06 -9.46 -15.22
N LEU A 91 -4.02 -10.07 -14.64
CA LEU A 91 -3.58 -9.72 -13.28
C LEU A 91 -3.07 -8.30 -13.21
N ARG A 92 -2.22 -7.90 -14.16
CA ARG A 92 -1.71 -6.53 -14.21
C ARG A 92 -2.83 -5.52 -14.35
N PHE A 93 -3.84 -5.81 -15.17
CA PHE A 93 -5.03 -4.98 -15.28
C PHE A 93 -5.84 -4.92 -13.97
N ALA A 94 -6.03 -6.06 -13.29
CA ALA A 94 -6.83 -6.13 -12.08
C ALA A 94 -6.17 -5.49 -10.84
N THR A 95 -4.84 -5.41 -10.79
CA THR A 95 -4.09 -5.00 -9.60
C THR A 95 -3.42 -3.63 -9.70
N THR A 96 -3.54 -2.95 -10.85
CA THR A 96 -2.93 -1.63 -11.06
C THR A 96 -3.98 -0.60 -11.46
N GLN A 97 -3.70 0.67 -11.21
CA GLN A 97 -4.53 1.78 -11.67
C GLN A 97 -4.12 2.25 -13.07
N ILE A 98 -4.02 1.32 -14.03
CA ILE A 98 -3.76 1.67 -15.41
C ILE A 98 -5.01 2.33 -15.99
N GLU A 99 -4.92 3.62 -16.32
CA GLU A 99 -5.92 4.29 -17.13
C GLU A 99 -5.80 3.83 -18.58
N VAL A 100 -6.83 3.15 -19.07
CA VAL A 100 -6.91 2.75 -20.47
C VAL A 100 -7.45 3.93 -21.27
N ASP A 101 -6.63 4.48 -22.16
CA ASP A 101 -7.10 5.45 -23.16
C ASP A 101 -7.94 4.73 -24.23
N ILE A 102 -9.23 4.60 -23.94
CA ILE A 102 -10.20 3.93 -24.81
C ILE A 102 -10.27 4.62 -26.17
N VAL A 103 -10.17 5.95 -26.21
CA VAL A 103 -10.28 6.73 -27.46
C VAL A 103 -9.13 6.38 -28.40
N LYS A 104 -7.90 6.38 -27.88
CA LYS A 104 -6.71 5.98 -28.65
C LYS A 104 -6.73 4.50 -29.04
N LEU A 105 -7.27 3.63 -28.18
CA LEU A 105 -7.36 2.20 -28.45
C LEU A 105 -8.36 1.93 -29.59
N VAL A 106 -9.52 2.61 -29.56
CA VAL A 106 -10.53 2.54 -30.61
C VAL A 106 -10.02 3.13 -31.93
N SER A 107 -9.33 4.28 -31.90
CA SER A 107 -8.78 4.90 -33.11
C SER A 107 -7.70 4.06 -33.79
N ASN A 108 -6.95 3.26 -33.01
CA ASN A 108 -5.91 2.37 -33.54
C ASN A 108 -6.44 0.99 -33.97
N THR A 109 -7.71 0.67 -33.70
CA THR A 109 -8.29 -0.63 -34.05
C THR A 109 -8.76 -0.64 -35.50
N LYS A 110 -8.00 -1.30 -36.38
CA LYS A 110 -8.30 -1.39 -37.84
C LYS A 110 -9.49 -2.28 -38.21
N ARG A 111 -10.09 -3.02 -37.28
CA ARG A 111 -11.22 -3.94 -37.53
C ARG A 111 -12.19 -3.94 -36.35
N ILE A 112 -13.34 -3.31 -36.54
CA ILE A 112 -14.53 -3.54 -35.71
C ILE A 112 -15.09 -4.89 -36.17
N ARG A 113 -15.00 -5.93 -35.33
CA ARG A 113 -15.76 -7.17 -35.59
C ARG A 113 -17.18 -6.94 -35.09
N LEU A 114 -18.09 -6.62 -36.01
CA LEU A 114 -19.52 -6.72 -35.76
C LEU A 114 -19.86 -8.20 -35.60
N SER A 115 -20.19 -8.62 -34.38
CA SER A 115 -20.82 -9.91 -34.13
C SER A 115 -22.28 -9.86 -34.62
N HIS A 116 -22.67 -10.87 -35.39
CA HIS A 116 -24.05 -11.12 -35.84
C HIS A 116 -24.93 -11.63 -34.69
#